data_AF-A0A0F9LR71-F1
#
_entry.id   AF-A0A0F9LR71-F1
#
_cell.length_a   1.000
_cell.length_b   1.000
_cell.length_c   1.000
_cell.angle_alpha   90.00
_cell.angle_beta   90.00
_cell.angle_gamma   90.00
#
_symmetry.space_group_name_H-M   'P 1'
#
loop_
_entity.id
_entity.type
_entity.pdbx_description
1 polymer ?
#
loop_
_entity_poly.entity_id
_entity_poly.type
_entity_poly.pdbx_seq_one_letter_code
_entity_poly.pdbx_strand_id
1 'polypeptide(L)'
;MEDQIYSVADREMMFRNLAGNPVAKKVATRALALEDEETAKETSGERTYPWPGFEWTDIPAQTQILNQFVIDELLVTGGPRGTYRSRSTSTYKLREPELVRECLEKLSEIESGTEESVIPTDLFDFIIGHDDIKDLLTRSIHSDRPVHVLLVGPPATAKSMFLGELARLPYSRFALGGSTRKGGLEDYLL
;
A
#
# COMPACT_ATOMS: atom_id res chain seq x y z
N MET A 1 4.00 -22.68 14.77
CA MET A 1 5.16 -21.78 14.70
C MET A 1 5.51 -21.70 13.24
N GLU A 2 4.86 -20.79 12.51
CA GLU A 2 5.21 -20.54 11.11
C GLU A 2 6.52 -19.74 11.10
N ASP A 3 7.54 -20.32 10.46
CA ASP A 3 8.83 -19.67 10.27
C ASP A 3 8.61 -18.32 9.57
N GLN A 4 8.91 -17.22 10.26
CA GLN A 4 9.00 -15.92 9.59
C GLN A 4 10.28 -15.93 8.75
N ILE A 5 10.14 -16.36 7.49
CA ILE A 5 11.22 -16.44 6.48
C ILE A 5 11.84 -15.06 6.20
N TYR A 6 11.09 -13.97 6.44
CA TYR A 6 11.51 -12.59 6.19
C TYR A 6 11.51 -11.74 7.47
N SER A 7 12.48 -10.82 7.60
CA SER A 7 12.54 -9.88 8.71
C SER A 7 11.36 -8.90 8.66
N VAL A 8 10.96 -8.36 9.82
CA VAL A 8 9.96 -7.29 9.91
C VAL A 8 10.40 -6.06 9.10
N ALA A 9 11.69 -5.73 9.12
CA ALA A 9 12.25 -4.61 8.38
C ALA A 9 12.11 -4.79 6.86
N ASP A 10 12.33 -6.00 6.34
CA ASP A 10 12.25 -6.30 4.91
C ASP A 10 10.80 -6.16 4.42
N ARG A 11 9.85 -6.66 5.22
CA ARG A 11 8.41 -6.50 4.97
C ARG A 11 7.98 -5.03 4.96
N GLU A 12 8.41 -4.24 5.95
CA GLU A 12 8.05 -2.82 6.03
C GLU A 12 8.64 -2.01 4.87
N MET A 13 9.90 -2.27 4.51
CA MET A 13 10.54 -1.61 3.38
C MET A 13 9.83 -1.94 2.07
N MET A 14 9.51 -3.22 1.84
CA MET A 14 8.82 -3.66 0.63
C MET A 14 7.41 -3.09 0.53
N PHE A 15 6.68 -3.12 1.64
CA PHE A 15 5.35 -2.53 1.74
C PHE A 15 5.37 -1.03 1.43
N ARG A 16 6.30 -0.28 2.03
CA ARG A 16 6.44 1.16 1.76
C ARG A 16 6.77 1.44 0.30
N ASN A 17 7.66 0.66 -0.31
CA ASN A 17 8.04 0.82 -1.72
C ASN A 17 6.86 0.57 -2.67
N LEU A 18 6.02 -0.44 -2.37
CA LEU A 18 4.84 -0.76 -3.18
C LEU A 18 3.68 0.21 -2.95
N ALA A 19 3.46 0.65 -1.71
CA ALA A 19 2.42 1.62 -1.35
C ALA A 19 2.71 3.01 -1.93
N GLY A 20 3.94 3.51 -1.74
CA GLY A 20 4.33 4.86 -2.14
C GLY A 20 4.55 5.05 -3.64
N ASN A 21 4.58 3.97 -4.44
CA ASN A 21 4.83 4.04 -5.87
C ASN A 21 3.82 3.21 -6.69
N PRO A 22 2.82 3.85 -7.32
CA PRO A 22 1.79 3.15 -8.09
C PRO A 22 2.35 2.45 -9.33
N VAL A 23 3.51 2.89 -9.85
CA VAL A 23 4.19 2.21 -10.96
C VAL A 23 4.85 0.93 -10.46
N ALA A 24 5.49 0.97 -9.28
CA ALA A 24 6.09 -0.22 -8.67
C ALA A 24 5.03 -1.29 -8.42
N LYS A 25 3.86 -0.90 -7.88
CA LYS A 25 2.72 -1.81 -7.70
C LYS A 25 2.28 -2.46 -9.01
N LYS A 26 2.04 -1.67 -10.07
CA LYS A 26 1.63 -2.20 -11.39
C LYS A 26 2.66 -3.15 -11.98
N VAL A 27 3.95 -2.80 -11.91
CA VAL A 27 5.04 -3.64 -12.39
C VAL A 27 5.13 -4.93 -11.59
N ALA A 28 5.05 -4.86 -10.26
CA ALA A 28 5.09 -6.01 -9.38
C ALA A 28 3.92 -6.98 -9.64
N THR A 29 2.69 -6.47 -9.75
CA THR A 29 1.52 -7.30 -10.08
C THR A 29 1.67 -8.00 -11.42
N ARG A 30 2.15 -7.29 -12.45
CA ARG A 30 2.34 -7.87 -13.78
C ARG A 30 3.48 -8.88 -13.81
N ALA A 31 4.59 -8.57 -13.14
CA ALA A 31 5.74 -9.46 -13.04
C ALA A 31 5.38 -10.76 -12.30
N LEU A 32 4.60 -10.67 -11.22
CA LEU A 32 4.12 -11.83 -10.47
C LEU A 32 3.25 -12.73 -11.35
N ALA A 33 2.32 -12.15 -12.10
CA ALA A 33 1.45 -12.90 -13.02
C ALA A 33 2.25 -13.62 -14.12
N LEU A 34 3.29 -12.97 -14.67
CA LEU A 34 4.18 -13.60 -15.66
C LEU A 34 5.01 -14.73 -15.04
N GLU A 35 5.55 -14.53 -13.84
CA GLU A 35 6.33 -15.55 -13.14
C GLU A 35 5.48 -16.78 -12.80
N ASP A 36 4.22 -16.59 -12.39
CA ASP A 36 3.27 -17.68 -12.11
C ASP A 36 2.88 -18.43 -13.39
N GLU A 37 2.60 -17.73 -14.49
CA GLU A 37 2.28 -18.35 -15.79
C GLU A 37 3.45 -19.19 -16.32
N GLU A 38 4.65 -18.66 -16.27
CA GLU A 38 5.84 -19.35 -16.77
C GLU A 38 6.23 -20.54 -15.89
N THR A 39 6.07 -20.42 -14.56
CA THR A 39 6.28 -21.55 -13.64
C THR A 39 5.25 -22.66 -13.89
N ALA A 40 4.01 -22.32 -14.26
CA ALA A 40 3.00 -23.30 -14.66
C ALA A 40 3.35 -24.02 -15.98
N LYS A 41 3.95 -23.32 -16.95
CA LYS A 41 4.45 -23.91 -18.22
C LYS A 41 5.64 -24.85 -18.00
N GLU A 42 6.51 -24.53 -17.04
CA GLU A 42 7.60 -25.42 -16.62
C GLU A 42 7.05 -26.70 -15.96
N THR A 43 6.09 -26.54 -15.05
CA THR A 43 5.48 -27.67 -14.32
C THR A 43 4.67 -28.60 -15.22
N SER A 44 3.96 -28.04 -16.22
CA SER A 44 3.20 -28.81 -17.23
C SER A 44 4.08 -29.48 -18.28
N GLY A 45 5.38 -29.20 -18.30
CA GLY A 45 6.34 -29.78 -19.26
C GLY A 45 6.29 -29.15 -20.65
N GLU A 46 5.53 -28.07 -20.86
CA GLU A 46 5.49 -27.32 -22.11
C GLU A 46 6.80 -26.54 -22.35
N ARG A 47 7.49 -26.17 -21.27
CA ARG A 47 8.76 -25.46 -21.31
C ARG A 47 9.91 -26.32 -20.80
N THR A 48 10.89 -26.58 -21.67
CA THR A 48 12.06 -27.40 -21.33
C THR A 48 13.17 -26.62 -20.60
N TYR A 49 13.23 -25.30 -20.79
CA TYR A 49 14.30 -24.46 -20.24
C TYR A 49 13.77 -23.47 -19.20
N PRO A 50 14.51 -23.22 -18.11
CA PRO A 50 14.12 -22.23 -17.11
C PRO A 50 13.83 -20.87 -17.73
N TRP A 51 12.75 -20.22 -17.31
CA TRP A 51 12.41 -18.90 -17.79
C TRP A 51 13.46 -17.87 -17.32
N PRO A 52 14.07 -17.08 -18.22
CA PRO A 52 15.09 -16.11 -17.83
C PRO A 52 14.50 -14.82 -17.21
N GLY A 53 13.18 -14.63 -17.20
CA GLY A 53 12.53 -13.41 -16.74
C GLY A 53 11.93 -12.60 -17.89
N PHE A 54 11.26 -11.50 -17.55
CA PHE A 54 10.56 -10.64 -18.49
C PHE A 54 11.47 -9.54 -19.04
N GLU A 55 11.15 -9.01 -20.22
CA GLU A 55 11.78 -7.83 -20.80
C GLU A 55 10.93 -6.57 -20.60
N TRP A 56 11.52 -5.41 -20.88
CA TRP A 56 10.81 -4.13 -20.79
C TRP A 56 9.60 -4.03 -21.74
N THR A 57 9.53 -4.87 -22.77
CA THR A 57 8.39 -4.96 -23.70
C THR A 57 7.18 -5.69 -23.11
N ASP A 58 7.40 -6.56 -22.13
CA ASP A 58 6.36 -7.44 -21.58
C ASP A 58 5.53 -6.73 -20.49
N ILE A 59 6.04 -5.61 -19.99
CA ILE A 59 5.46 -4.82 -18.89
C ILE A 59 5.42 -3.34 -19.32
N PRO A 60 4.39 -2.57 -18.95
CA PRO A 60 4.29 -1.15 -19.31
C PRO A 60 5.24 -0.26 -18.49
N ALA A 61 6.55 -0.49 -18.56
CA ALA A 61 7.56 0.29 -17.87
C ALA A 61 8.82 0.49 -18.72
N GLN A 62 9.39 1.70 -18.70
CA GLN A 62 10.64 2.00 -19.38
C GLN A 62 11.83 1.35 -18.64
N THR A 63 12.90 1.07 -19.37
CA THR A 63 14.11 0.42 -18.82
C THR A 63 14.74 1.20 -17.67
N GLN A 64 14.68 2.53 -17.67
CA GLN A 64 15.18 3.36 -16.58
C GLN A 64 14.41 3.10 -15.27
N ILE A 65 13.09 2.93 -15.35
CA ILE A 65 12.23 2.62 -14.20
C ILE A 65 12.54 1.22 -13.69
N LEU A 66 12.68 0.24 -14.59
CA LEU A 66 13.04 -1.14 -14.21
C LEU A 66 14.42 -1.20 -13.55
N ASN A 67 15.39 -0.43 -14.03
CA ASN A 67 16.70 -0.33 -13.40
C ASN A 67 16.63 0.34 -12.02
N GLN A 68 15.76 1.33 -11.82
CA GLN A 68 15.50 1.89 -10.50
C GLN A 68 14.93 0.83 -9.55
N PHE A 69 13.99 0.00 -10.01
CA PHE A 69 13.46 -1.10 -9.20
C PHE A 69 14.46 -2.20 -8.91
N VAL A 70 15.54 -2.32 -9.69
CA VAL A 70 16.69 -3.17 -9.33
C VAL A 70 17.49 -2.55 -8.17
N ILE A 71 17.66 -1.22 -8.18
CA ILE A 71 18.34 -0.49 -7.10
C ILE A 71 17.52 -0.53 -5.82
N ASP A 72 16.19 -0.39 -5.92
CA ASP A 72 15.25 -0.44 -4.80
C ASP A 72 14.97 -1.87 -4.30
N GLU A 73 15.76 -2.85 -4.78
CA GLU A 73 15.71 -4.28 -4.42
C GLU A 73 14.40 -5.01 -4.75
N LEU A 74 13.48 -4.39 -5.50
CA LEU A 74 12.25 -5.03 -5.99
C LEU A 74 12.53 -6.06 -7.08
N LEU A 75 13.43 -5.73 -8.01
CA LEU A 75 13.78 -6.56 -9.16
C LEU A 75 15.24 -7.03 -9.11
N VAL A 76 15.52 -8.13 -9.80
CA VAL A 76 16.88 -8.60 -10.07
C VAL A 76 17.12 -8.78 -11.56
N THR A 77 18.37 -8.67 -11.99
CA THR A 77 18.80 -8.75 -13.38
C THR A 77 20.27 -9.14 -13.47
N GLY A 78 20.69 -9.76 -14.58
CA GLY A 78 22.10 -10.05 -14.87
C GLY A 78 22.73 -11.21 -14.10
N GLY A 79 21.98 -12.27 -13.82
CA GLY A 79 22.49 -13.52 -13.24
C GLY A 79 21.68 -14.04 -12.05
N PRO A 80 21.30 -13.20 -11.07
CA PRO A 80 20.48 -13.63 -9.96
C PRO A 80 19.13 -14.20 -10.45
N ARG A 81 18.62 -15.24 -9.79
CA ARG A 81 17.42 -16.01 -10.20
C ARG A 81 17.45 -16.51 -11.66
N GLY A 82 18.64 -16.72 -12.23
CA GLY A 82 18.79 -17.16 -13.62
C GLY A 82 18.43 -16.10 -14.65
N THR A 83 18.50 -14.82 -14.28
CA THR A 83 18.24 -13.71 -15.20
C THR A 83 19.36 -13.56 -16.24
N TYR A 84 18.99 -13.13 -17.43
CA TYR A 84 19.89 -12.96 -18.56
C TYR A 84 20.21 -11.49 -18.81
N ARG A 85 21.46 -11.20 -19.12
CA ARG A 85 21.91 -9.86 -19.54
C ARG A 85 22.96 -9.96 -20.64
N SER A 86 22.71 -9.24 -21.71
CA SER A 86 23.62 -9.01 -22.83
C SER A 86 23.73 -7.50 -23.10
N ARG A 87 24.51 -7.12 -24.11
CA ARG A 87 24.60 -5.73 -24.57
C ARG A 87 23.27 -5.20 -25.13
N SER A 88 22.42 -6.07 -25.66
CA SER A 88 21.17 -5.71 -26.35
C SER A 88 19.90 -6.10 -25.60
N THR A 89 20.01 -7.01 -24.64
CA THR A 89 18.86 -7.67 -24.02
C THR A 89 19.08 -7.82 -22.53
N SER A 90 18.11 -7.44 -21.72
CA SER A 90 18.17 -7.59 -20.27
C SER A 90 16.82 -8.07 -19.78
N THR A 91 16.82 -9.17 -19.04
CA THR A 91 15.63 -9.70 -18.39
C THR A 91 15.62 -9.37 -16.90
N TYR A 92 14.42 -9.34 -16.34
CA TYR A 92 14.15 -9.00 -14.96
C TYR A 92 13.26 -10.06 -14.32
N LYS A 93 13.43 -10.26 -13.02
CA LYS A 93 12.54 -11.06 -12.17
C LYS A 93 12.30 -10.35 -10.84
N LEU A 94 11.24 -10.72 -10.14
CA LEU A 94 11.06 -10.30 -8.75
C LEU A 94 12.17 -10.90 -7.90
N ARG A 95 12.76 -10.10 -7.01
CA ARG A 95 13.78 -10.60 -6.08
C ARG A 95 13.19 -11.68 -5.17
N GLU A 96 12.05 -11.36 -4.56
CA GLU A 96 11.35 -12.20 -3.59
C GLU A 96 9.84 -12.23 -3.92
N PRO A 97 9.38 -13.15 -4.80
CA PRO A 97 8.00 -13.15 -5.28
C PRO A 97 6.98 -13.41 -4.17
N GLU A 98 7.31 -14.25 -3.19
CA GLU A 98 6.41 -14.54 -2.05
C GLU A 98 6.20 -13.33 -1.15
N LEU A 99 7.26 -12.57 -0.87
CA LEU A 99 7.17 -11.34 -0.09
C LEU A 99 6.34 -10.27 -0.83
N VAL A 100 6.56 -10.14 -2.15
CA VAL A 100 5.77 -9.24 -3.00
C VAL A 100 4.30 -9.62 -2.96
N ARG A 101 3.98 -10.92 -3.04
CA ARG A 101 2.60 -11.43 -2.97
C ARG A 101 1.94 -11.06 -1.63
N GLU A 102 2.60 -11.35 -0.51
CA GLU A 102 2.11 -11.01 0.83
C GLU A 102 1.83 -9.50 0.97
N CYS A 103 2.75 -8.65 0.48
CA CYS A 103 2.57 -7.20 0.53
C CYS A 103 1.45 -6.70 -0.40
N LEU A 104 1.31 -7.26 -1.60
CA LEU A 104 0.25 -6.89 -2.54
C LEU A 104 -1.13 -7.30 -2.01
N GLU A 105 -1.27 -8.46 -1.37
CA GLU A 105 -2.49 -8.89 -0.72
C GLU A 105 -2.89 -7.93 0.40
N LYS A 106 -1.97 -7.62 1.32
CA LYS A 106 -2.21 -6.63 2.39
C LYS A 106 -2.59 -5.25 1.86
N LEU A 107 -1.93 -4.80 0.79
CA LEU A 107 -2.30 -3.54 0.14
C LEU A 107 -3.71 -3.61 -0.47
N SER A 108 -4.08 -4.74 -1.06
CA SER A 108 -5.41 -4.93 -1.61
C SER A 108 -6.48 -4.97 -0.51
N GLU A 109 -6.21 -5.59 0.64
CA GLU A 109 -7.12 -5.62 1.81
C GLU A 109 -7.38 -4.22 2.37
N ILE A 110 -6.33 -3.40 2.45
CA ILE A 110 -6.42 -1.99 2.86
C ILE A 110 -7.24 -1.20 1.84
N GLU A 111 -6.99 -1.39 0.55
CA GLU A 111 -7.70 -0.68 -0.53
C GLU A 111 -9.16 -1.12 -0.68
N SER A 112 -9.47 -2.40 -0.45
CA SER A 112 -10.82 -2.94 -0.49
C SER A 112 -11.61 -2.68 0.80
N GLY A 113 -10.98 -2.09 1.83
CA GLY A 113 -11.62 -1.75 3.09
C GLY A 113 -12.15 -2.97 3.84
N THR A 114 -11.51 -4.13 3.68
CA THR A 114 -12.01 -5.42 4.22
C THR A 114 -11.58 -5.69 5.66
N GLU A 115 -10.94 -4.76 6.36
CA GLU A 115 -11.09 -4.81 7.82
C GLU A 115 -12.46 -4.22 8.13
N GLU A 116 -13.39 -5.06 8.61
CA GLU A 116 -14.60 -4.61 9.30
C GLU A 116 -14.17 -3.77 10.50
N SER A 117 -13.94 -2.51 10.24
CA SER A 117 -13.40 -1.61 11.21
C SER A 117 -14.59 -1.09 11.99
N VAL A 118 -14.86 -1.72 13.13
CA VAL A 118 -16.03 -1.42 13.96
C VAL A 118 -15.92 0.02 14.45
N ILE A 119 -16.83 0.87 13.99
CA ILE A 119 -16.98 2.22 14.53
C ILE A 119 -17.39 2.07 16.00
N PRO A 120 -16.65 2.67 16.96
CA PRO A 120 -17.01 2.59 18.36
C PRO A 120 -18.43 3.11 18.58
N THR A 121 -19.28 2.35 19.27
CA THR A 121 -20.67 2.77 19.54
C THR A 121 -20.74 3.96 20.50
N ASP A 122 -19.64 4.25 21.21
CA ASP A 122 -19.48 5.30 22.21
C ASP A 122 -18.77 6.56 21.65
N LEU A 123 -18.63 6.71 20.32
CA LEU A 123 -17.77 7.70 19.64
C LEU A 123 -17.98 9.16 20.10
N PHE A 124 -19.12 9.53 20.68
CA PHE A 124 -19.34 10.88 21.22
C PHE A 124 -19.98 10.90 22.62
N ASP A 125 -20.00 9.78 23.33
CA ASP A 125 -20.68 9.67 24.63
C ASP A 125 -20.01 10.54 25.70
N PHE A 126 -18.69 10.74 25.59
CA PHE A 126 -17.93 11.59 26.51
C PHE A 126 -18.25 13.09 26.38
N ILE A 127 -18.81 13.53 25.24
CA ILE A 127 -19.10 14.94 24.97
C ILE A 127 -20.54 15.22 25.39
N ILE A 128 -20.76 16.11 26.37
CA ILE A 128 -22.12 16.42 26.84
C ILE A 128 -22.75 17.51 25.96
N GLY A 129 -23.98 17.30 25.49
CA GLY A 129 -24.70 18.21 24.59
C GLY A 129 -24.25 18.11 23.13
N HIS A 130 -24.58 19.12 22.32
CA HIS A 130 -24.26 19.17 20.87
C HIS A 130 -24.86 18.01 20.06
N ASP A 131 -26.06 17.55 20.41
CA ASP A 131 -26.70 16.38 19.80
C ASP A 131 -26.93 16.56 18.28
N ASP A 132 -27.18 17.79 17.85
CA ASP A 132 -27.27 18.19 16.45
C ASP A 132 -25.96 17.99 15.69
N ILE A 133 -24.84 18.39 16.29
CA ILE A 133 -23.50 18.23 15.71
C ILE A 133 -23.10 16.75 15.71
N LYS A 134 -23.39 16.00 16.78
CA LYS A 134 -23.13 14.56 16.85
C LYS A 134 -23.87 13.81 15.75
N ASP A 135 -25.16 14.07 15.56
CA ASP A 135 -25.97 13.46 14.51
C ASP A 135 -25.41 13.79 13.11
N LEU A 136 -25.02 15.06 12.87
CA LEU A 136 -24.40 15.45 11.61
C LEU A 136 -23.06 14.73 11.35
N LEU A 137 -22.20 14.62 12.36
CA LEU A 137 -20.93 13.92 12.25
C LEU A 137 -21.13 12.42 12.00
N THR A 138 -22.04 11.77 12.73
CA THR A 138 -22.38 10.36 12.52
C THR A 138 -22.88 10.11 11.10
N ARG A 139 -23.77 10.96 10.58
CA ARG A 139 -24.23 10.88 9.18
C ARG A 139 -23.10 11.08 8.18
N SER A 140 -22.16 11.98 8.48
CA SER A 140 -21.01 12.21 7.60
C SER A 140 -20.06 11.01 7.54
N ILE A 141 -19.90 10.28 8.65
CA ILE A 141 -19.08 9.07 8.74
C ILE A 141 -19.71 7.91 7.94
N HIS A 142 -21.04 7.77 8.00
CA HIS A 142 -21.77 6.72 7.29
C HIS A 142 -22.18 7.08 5.85
N SER A 143 -21.72 8.22 5.33
CA SER A 143 -22.05 8.65 3.97
C SER A 143 -21.25 7.87 2.93
N ASP A 144 -21.93 7.37 1.90
CA ASP A 144 -21.28 6.69 0.75
C ASP A 144 -20.26 7.57 0.02
N ARG A 145 -20.42 8.90 0.14
CA ARG A 145 -19.50 9.88 -0.42
C ARG A 145 -18.76 10.63 0.67
N PRO A 146 -17.45 10.91 0.50
CA PRO A 146 -16.68 11.64 1.49
C PRO A 146 -17.26 13.04 1.70
N VAL A 147 -17.52 13.38 2.96
CA VAL A 147 -18.04 14.68 3.39
C VAL A 147 -16.95 15.41 4.19
N HIS A 148 -16.62 16.63 3.76
CA HIS A 148 -15.66 17.46 4.49
C HIS A 148 -16.40 18.33 5.52
N VAL A 149 -15.99 18.26 6.78
CA VAL A 149 -16.59 19.01 7.89
C VAL A 149 -15.59 19.99 8.48
N LEU A 150 -16.00 21.25 8.65
CA LEU A 150 -15.22 22.29 9.33
C LEU A 150 -15.93 22.72 10.62
N LEU A 151 -15.25 22.58 11.76
CA LEU A 151 -15.78 23.01 13.05
C LEU A 151 -15.31 24.44 13.37
N VAL A 152 -16.24 25.39 13.48
CA VAL A 152 -15.97 26.79 13.82
C VAL A 152 -16.75 27.18 15.07
N GLY A 153 -16.09 27.87 16.01
CA GLY A 153 -16.76 28.43 17.18
C GLY A 153 -15.80 29.02 18.21
N PRO A 154 -16.33 29.58 19.32
CA PRO A 154 -15.54 30.12 20.43
C PRO A 154 -14.54 29.13 21.05
N PRO A 155 -13.50 29.58 21.78
CA PRO A 155 -12.64 28.67 22.53
C PRO A 155 -13.47 27.85 23.56
N ALA A 156 -12.96 26.66 23.91
CA ALA A 156 -13.55 25.75 24.89
C ALA A 156 -14.96 25.19 24.55
N THR A 157 -15.38 25.19 23.28
CA THR A 157 -16.65 24.57 22.83
C THR A 157 -16.48 23.12 22.35
N ALA A 158 -15.68 22.32 23.05
CA ALA A 158 -15.42 20.89 22.76
C ALA A 158 -14.88 20.51 21.36
N LYS A 159 -14.56 21.45 20.45
CA LYS A 159 -14.05 21.15 19.09
C LYS A 159 -12.85 20.18 19.08
N SER A 160 -11.87 20.42 19.94
CA SER A 160 -10.71 19.53 20.04
C SER A 160 -11.06 18.16 20.61
N MET A 161 -12.10 18.07 21.46
CA MET A 161 -12.61 16.79 21.96
C MET A 161 -13.27 15.99 20.85
N PHE A 162 -14.10 16.63 20.01
CA PHE A 162 -14.67 15.99 18.82
C PHE A 162 -13.59 15.44 17.90
N LEU A 163 -12.54 16.22 17.60
CA LEU A 163 -11.43 15.74 16.77
C LEU A 163 -10.64 14.60 17.44
N GLY A 164 -10.51 14.61 18.77
CA GLY A 164 -9.88 13.53 19.54
C GLY A 164 -10.67 12.23 19.48
N GLU A 165 -11.99 12.30 19.56
CA GLU A 165 -12.85 11.13 19.39
C GLU A 165 -12.83 10.59 17.96
N LEU A 166 -12.86 11.48 16.94
CA LEU A 166 -12.71 11.09 15.53
C LEU A 166 -11.36 10.42 15.25
N ALA A 167 -10.31 10.75 16.01
CA ALA A 167 -9.01 10.09 15.92
C ALA A 167 -9.04 8.61 16.41
N ARG A 168 -10.08 8.19 17.14
CA ARG A 168 -10.31 6.79 17.51
C ARG A 168 -10.91 5.97 16.37
N LEU A 169 -11.42 6.63 15.32
CA LEU A 169 -11.96 5.92 14.18
C LEU A 169 -10.85 5.11 13.49
N PRO A 170 -11.20 3.93 12.98
CA PRO A 170 -10.27 3.16 12.18
C PRO A 170 -9.89 3.92 10.90
N TYR A 171 -8.64 3.72 10.48
CA TYR A 171 -8.05 4.41 9.33
C TYR A 171 -8.07 5.95 9.41
N SER A 172 -8.37 6.52 10.57
CA SER A 172 -8.26 7.96 10.77
C SER A 172 -6.86 8.33 11.25
N ARG A 173 -6.49 9.59 10.98
CA ARG A 173 -5.22 10.19 11.38
C ARG A 173 -5.48 11.59 11.90
N PHE A 174 -4.89 11.91 13.04
CA PHE A 174 -4.96 13.24 13.63
C PHE A 174 -3.64 13.97 13.43
N ALA A 175 -3.71 15.16 12.81
CA ALA A 175 -2.55 16.01 12.56
C ALA A 175 -2.79 17.41 13.11
N LEU A 176 -1.76 17.99 13.73
CA LEU A 176 -1.76 19.36 14.22
C LEU A 176 -1.04 20.25 13.21
N GLY A 177 -1.74 21.24 12.65
CA GLY A 177 -1.17 22.13 11.62
C GLY A 177 0.10 22.90 12.05
N GLY A 178 0.36 23.03 13.36
CA GLY A 178 1.59 23.62 13.89
C GLY A 178 2.81 22.70 13.88
N SER A 179 2.62 21.37 13.83
CA SER A 179 3.71 20.37 13.79
C SER A 179 3.88 19.73 12.41
N THR A 180 2.94 19.91 11.50
CA THR A 180 3.00 19.35 10.14
C THR A 180 3.81 20.25 9.19
N ARG A 181 4.90 19.72 8.60
CA ARG A 181 5.65 20.38 7.51
C ARG A 181 5.04 19.98 6.16
N LYS A 182 5.21 20.81 5.11
CA LYS A 182 4.62 20.56 3.76
C LYS A 182 4.79 19.12 3.27
N GLY A 183 6.01 18.57 3.28
CA GLY A 183 6.25 17.18 2.85
C GLY A 183 5.67 16.12 3.80
N GLY A 184 5.51 16.45 5.08
CA GLY A 184 4.88 15.55 6.04
C GLY A 184 3.37 15.46 5.89
N LEU A 185 2.68 16.40 5.23
CA LEU A 185 1.25 16.25 4.94
C LEU A 185 1.02 15.32 3.76
N GLU A 186 1.92 15.34 2.77
CA GLU A 186 1.87 14.46 1.60
C GLU A 186 2.09 13.00 2.00
N ASP A 187 3.11 12.71 2.82
CA ASP A 187 3.35 11.37 3.38
C ASP A 187 2.25 10.89 4.34
N TYR A 188 1.43 11.79 4.88
CA TYR A 188 0.31 11.44 5.78
C TYR A 188 -0.98 11.07 5.03
N LEU A 189 -1.06 11.39 3.73
CA LEU A 189 -2.24 11.20 2.89
C LEU A 189 -2.08 10.09 1.84
N LEU A 190 -0.84 9.60 1.64
CA LEU A 190 -0.46 8.51 0.74
C LEU A 190 -0.24 7.21 1.53
#